data_AF-A0A969KKD1-F1
#
_entry.id   AF-A0A969KKD1-F1
#
_cell.length_a   1.000
_cell.length_b   1.000
_cell.length_c   1.000
_cell.angle_alpha   90.00
_cell.angle_beta   90.00
_cell.angle_gamma   90.00
#
_symmetry.space_group_name_H-M   'P 1'
#
loop_
_entity.id
_entity.type
_entity.pdbx_description
1 polymer ?
#
loop_
_entity_poly.entity_id
_entity_poly.type
_entity_poly.pdbx_seq_one_letter_code
_entity_poly.pdbx_strand_id
1 'polypeptide(L)'
;MRLFEIIIPIVLSIYLLWNHPRPFAIRLLPTLAIVATLIHVLVEGYRWQMIPLYVLTLLLVIVSFILDWKPLVSYLTFGLLLLVTLIPILLPVPKIPTPSGEYQVGTKLFELNDTSRKELFSGKDESRRFMIQVWYPADVQSTDEHAAWMEHAEIFAPTIATYIGLPSYFLNHLALVDIPAYKNSAIVQADEKFPVILFSHGWNGFNAQNAGQSLELASRGYVVIGIQHTYGAVVSVFPDGTVAPNNPKALPEDADDPNYEETANVLVSQWAQDMSYVLNQLESAALSESKGERCYLQTVY
;
A
#
# COMPACT_ATOMS: atom_id res chain seq x y z
N MET A 1 -7.33 -12.36 -7.89
CA MET A 1 -8.27 -12.75 -6.83
C MET A 1 -7.55 -13.58 -5.80
N ARG A 2 -7.97 -13.47 -4.54
CA ARG A 2 -7.47 -14.31 -3.43
C ARG A 2 -8.20 -15.67 -3.43
N LEU A 3 -7.75 -16.61 -2.60
CA LEU A 3 -8.19 -18.01 -2.67
C LEU A 3 -9.70 -18.13 -2.42
N PHE A 4 -10.21 -17.53 -1.34
CA PHE A 4 -11.63 -17.64 -1.01
C PHE A 4 -12.51 -16.82 -1.96
N GLU A 5 -11.98 -15.73 -2.53
CA GLU A 5 -12.67 -14.99 -3.60
C GLU A 5 -12.92 -15.86 -4.83
N ILE A 6 -12.07 -16.86 -5.11
CA ILE A 6 -12.23 -17.81 -6.22
C ILE A 6 -13.15 -18.97 -5.83
N ILE A 7 -13.05 -19.46 -4.59
CA ILE A 7 -13.86 -20.60 -4.10
C ILE A 7 -15.35 -20.25 -4.10
N ILE A 8 -15.73 -19.06 -3.61
CA ILE A 8 -17.15 -18.64 -3.51
C ILE A 8 -17.88 -18.76 -4.86
N PRO A 9 -17.44 -18.11 -5.96
CA PRO A 9 -18.14 -18.22 -7.23
C PRO A 9 -18.08 -19.63 -7.82
N ILE A 10 -17.03 -20.42 -7.59
CA ILE A 10 -17.00 -21.83 -8.03
C ILE A 10 -18.11 -22.63 -7.36
N VAL A 11 -18.24 -22.54 -6.04
CA VAL A 11 -19.27 -23.25 -5.28
C VAL A 11 -20.68 -22.83 -5.73
N LEU A 12 -20.90 -21.53 -5.92
CA LEU A 12 -22.18 -21.02 -6.42
C LEU A 12 -22.46 -21.43 -7.87
N SER A 13 -21.42 -21.56 -8.70
CA SER A 13 -21.56 -22.04 -10.09
C SER A 13 -22.07 -23.48 -10.12
N ILE A 14 -21.52 -24.36 -9.26
CA ILE A 14 -21.97 -25.75 -9.14
C ILE A 14 -23.45 -25.79 -8.74
N TYR A 15 -23.87 -24.97 -7.77
CA TYR A 15 -25.29 -24.87 -7.36
C TYR A 15 -26.20 -24.40 -8.51
N LEU A 16 -25.82 -23.32 -9.19
CA LEU A 16 -26.64 -22.69 -10.22
C LEU A 16 -26.77 -23.55 -11.46
N LEU A 17 -25.71 -24.24 -11.86
CA LEU A 17 -25.68 -25.08 -13.07
C LEU A 17 -26.16 -26.51 -12.83
N TRP A 18 -26.53 -26.88 -11.60
CA TRP A 18 -27.06 -28.21 -11.31
C TRP A 18 -28.45 -28.43 -11.93
N ASN A 19 -28.71 -29.65 -12.40
CA ASN A 19 -29.97 -30.05 -13.00
C ASN A 19 -31.15 -29.94 -12.01
N HIS A 20 -32.32 -29.58 -12.53
CA HIS A 20 -33.55 -29.48 -11.73
C HIS A 20 -34.34 -30.80 -11.75
N PRO A 21 -35.00 -31.19 -10.64
CA PRO A 21 -34.98 -30.55 -9.33
C PRO A 21 -33.66 -30.81 -8.55
N ARG A 22 -33.25 -29.85 -7.71
CA ARG A 22 -31.99 -29.96 -6.97
C ARG A 22 -32.13 -30.88 -5.76
N PRO A 23 -31.26 -31.90 -5.60
CA PRO A 23 -31.24 -32.72 -4.39
C PRO A 23 -30.80 -31.89 -3.18
N PHE A 24 -31.19 -32.32 -1.98
CA PHE A 24 -30.93 -31.59 -0.73
C PHE A 24 -29.45 -31.22 -0.55
N ALA A 25 -28.53 -32.15 -0.84
CA ALA A 25 -27.09 -31.91 -0.73
C ALA A 25 -26.61 -30.71 -1.57
N ILE A 26 -27.18 -30.49 -2.76
CA ILE A 26 -26.82 -29.37 -3.63
C ILE A 26 -27.36 -28.06 -3.09
N ARG A 27 -28.52 -28.08 -2.42
CA ARG A 27 -29.08 -26.89 -1.75
C ARG A 27 -28.23 -26.41 -0.58
N LEU A 28 -27.32 -27.23 -0.05
CA LEU A 28 -26.36 -26.83 0.98
C LEU A 28 -25.17 -26.02 0.44
N LEU A 29 -24.93 -26.03 -0.89
CA LEU A 29 -23.75 -25.37 -1.46
C LEU A 29 -23.72 -23.84 -1.21
N PRO A 30 -24.81 -23.07 -1.35
CA PRO A 30 -24.81 -21.66 -0.96
C PRO A 30 -24.45 -21.45 0.53
N THR A 31 -24.86 -22.37 1.42
CA THR A 31 -24.49 -22.31 2.84
C THR A 31 -22.99 -22.49 3.04
N LEU A 32 -22.37 -23.42 2.30
CA LEU A 32 -20.90 -23.56 2.29
C LEU A 32 -20.22 -22.31 1.73
N ALA A 33 -20.81 -21.66 0.73
CA ALA A 33 -20.30 -20.39 0.21
C ALA A 33 -20.37 -19.25 1.24
N ILE A 34 -21.35 -19.24 2.14
CA ILE A 34 -21.36 -18.33 3.30
C ILE A 34 -20.21 -18.62 4.26
N VAL A 35 -19.89 -19.88 4.54
CA VAL A 35 -18.72 -20.22 5.37
C VAL A 35 -17.44 -19.72 4.70
N ALA A 36 -17.27 -19.95 3.39
CA ALA A 36 -16.15 -19.40 2.63
C ALA A 36 -16.10 -17.86 2.65
N THR A 37 -17.26 -17.18 2.61
CA THR A 37 -17.38 -15.72 2.73
C THR A 37 -16.92 -15.23 4.11
N LEU A 38 -17.31 -15.91 5.17
CA LEU A 38 -16.86 -15.57 6.53
C LEU A 38 -15.35 -15.77 6.68
N ILE A 39 -14.82 -16.87 6.16
CA ILE A 39 -13.37 -17.12 6.19
C ILE A 39 -12.62 -16.07 5.37
N HIS A 40 -13.12 -15.70 4.18
CA HIS A 40 -12.56 -14.62 3.39
C HIS A 40 -12.44 -13.33 4.22
N VAL A 41 -13.54 -12.88 4.83
CA VAL A 41 -13.56 -11.63 5.59
C VAL A 41 -12.59 -11.67 6.78
N LEU A 42 -12.48 -12.81 7.46
CA LEU A 42 -11.65 -12.98 8.65
C LEU A 42 -10.16 -13.20 8.33
N VAL A 43 -9.82 -13.86 7.22
CA VAL A 43 -8.45 -14.29 6.89
C VAL A 43 -7.85 -13.49 5.75
N GLU A 44 -8.61 -13.28 4.67
CA GLU A 44 -8.18 -12.54 3.48
C GLU A 44 -8.55 -11.05 3.56
N GLY A 45 -9.27 -10.62 4.58
CA GLY A 45 -9.62 -9.23 4.82
C GLY A 45 -10.77 -8.73 3.95
N TYR A 46 -11.54 -7.82 4.52
CA TYR A 46 -12.68 -7.21 3.86
C TYR A 46 -12.27 -6.23 2.75
N ARG A 47 -13.00 -6.25 1.64
CA ARG A 47 -12.94 -5.22 0.60
C ARG A 47 -14.28 -5.02 -0.09
N TRP A 48 -14.62 -3.78 -0.42
CA TRP A 48 -15.96 -3.42 -0.90
C TRP A 48 -16.31 -4.05 -2.26
N GLN A 49 -15.30 -4.37 -3.09
CA GLN A 49 -15.50 -5.03 -4.38
C GLN A 49 -16.24 -6.37 -4.26
N MET A 50 -16.18 -6.98 -3.08
CA MET A 50 -16.83 -8.26 -2.81
C MET A 50 -18.28 -8.13 -2.32
N ILE A 51 -18.75 -6.93 -1.95
CA ILE A 51 -20.11 -6.71 -1.43
C ILE A 51 -21.18 -7.28 -2.37
N PRO A 52 -21.16 -7.04 -3.70
CA PRO A 52 -22.19 -7.59 -4.58
C PRO A 52 -22.22 -9.12 -4.57
N LEU A 53 -21.05 -9.77 -4.47
CA LEU A 53 -20.95 -11.23 -4.36
C LEU A 53 -21.44 -11.73 -3.01
N TYR A 54 -21.17 -11.03 -1.91
CA TYR A 54 -21.69 -11.39 -0.58
C TYR A 54 -23.21 -11.32 -0.52
N VAL A 55 -23.79 -10.23 -1.06
CA VAL A 55 -25.24 -10.06 -1.14
C VAL A 55 -25.86 -11.17 -1.97
N LEU A 56 -25.30 -11.47 -3.14
CA LEU A 56 -25.78 -12.57 -3.98
C LEU A 56 -25.70 -13.92 -3.26
N THR A 57 -24.60 -14.18 -2.53
CA THR A 57 -24.41 -15.41 -1.77
C THR A 57 -25.50 -15.56 -0.69
N LEU A 58 -25.79 -14.49 0.06
CA LEU A 58 -26.82 -14.49 1.09
C LEU A 58 -28.22 -14.74 0.50
N LEU A 59 -28.56 -14.09 -0.62
CA LEU A 59 -29.83 -14.30 -1.31
C LEU A 59 -29.97 -15.73 -1.80
N LEU A 60 -28.90 -16.32 -2.34
CA LEU A 60 -28.90 -17.71 -2.80
C LEU A 60 -29.08 -18.72 -1.66
N VAL A 61 -28.53 -18.45 -0.47
CA VAL A 61 -28.83 -19.26 0.73
C VAL A 61 -30.32 -19.25 1.03
N ILE A 62 -30.93 -18.07 1.15
CA ILE A 62 -32.35 -17.94 1.49
C ILE A 62 -33.21 -18.66 0.46
N VAL A 63 -32.97 -18.42 -0.83
CA VAL A 63 -33.78 -19.01 -1.91
C VAL A 63 -33.60 -20.52 -2.01
N SER A 64 -32.39 -21.05 -1.77
CA SER A 64 -32.10 -22.48 -1.92
C SER A 64 -32.94 -23.40 -1.04
N PHE A 65 -33.45 -22.91 0.10
CA PHE A 65 -34.31 -23.68 1.00
C PHE A 65 -35.80 -23.40 0.84
N ILE A 66 -36.17 -22.33 0.13
CA ILE A 66 -37.56 -21.86 0.05
C ILE A 66 -38.20 -22.21 -1.30
N LEU A 67 -37.44 -22.13 -2.39
CA LEU A 67 -37.98 -22.17 -3.75
C LEU A 67 -37.18 -23.07 -4.67
N ASP A 68 -37.88 -23.97 -5.36
CA ASP A 68 -37.38 -24.61 -6.58
C ASP A 68 -37.76 -23.79 -7.80
N TRP A 69 -36.87 -22.88 -8.21
CA TRP A 69 -37.09 -22.04 -9.38
C TRP A 69 -36.80 -22.78 -10.70
N LYS A 70 -37.25 -22.24 -11.83
CA LYS A 70 -37.02 -22.83 -13.15
C LYS A 70 -35.54 -22.76 -13.57
N PRO A 71 -35.06 -23.66 -14.46
CA PRO A 71 -33.69 -23.62 -14.98
C PRO A 71 -33.28 -22.26 -15.57
N LEU A 72 -34.18 -21.58 -16.29
CA LEU A 72 -33.93 -20.25 -16.87
C LEU A 72 -33.47 -19.23 -15.81
N VAL A 73 -34.11 -19.20 -14.64
CA VAL A 73 -33.73 -18.29 -13.55
C VAL A 73 -32.30 -18.61 -13.08
N SER A 74 -31.94 -19.89 -13.02
CA SER A 74 -30.59 -20.30 -12.61
C SER A 74 -29.52 -19.81 -13.59
N TYR A 75 -29.76 -19.90 -14.89
CA TYR A 75 -28.83 -19.40 -15.91
C TYR A 75 -28.71 -17.87 -15.89
N LEU A 76 -29.81 -17.14 -15.69
CA LEU A 76 -29.77 -15.69 -15.54
C LEU A 76 -29.00 -15.29 -14.27
N THR A 77 -29.23 -15.98 -13.15
CA THR A 77 -28.47 -15.75 -11.92
C THR A 77 -27.00 -16.14 -12.07
N PHE A 78 -26.67 -17.15 -12.87
CA PHE A 78 -25.29 -17.49 -13.20
C PHE A 78 -24.62 -16.37 -14.02
N GLY A 79 -25.34 -15.78 -14.99
CA GLY A 79 -24.87 -14.57 -15.68
C GLY A 79 -24.60 -13.41 -14.72
N LEU A 80 -25.49 -13.18 -13.75
CA LEU A 80 -25.28 -12.19 -12.68
C LEU A 80 -24.06 -12.54 -11.81
N LEU A 81 -23.87 -13.82 -11.45
CA LEU A 81 -22.71 -14.29 -10.70
C LEU A 81 -21.40 -13.94 -11.41
N LEU A 82 -21.34 -14.17 -12.73
CA LEU A 82 -20.17 -13.80 -13.54
C LEU A 82 -19.92 -12.28 -13.51
N LEU A 83 -20.98 -11.47 -13.64
CA LEU A 83 -20.88 -10.01 -13.60
C LEU A 83 -20.39 -9.50 -12.25
N VAL A 84 -20.93 -9.99 -11.13
CA VAL A 84 -20.47 -9.56 -9.80
C VAL A 84 -19.07 -10.08 -9.47
N THR A 85 -18.66 -11.21 -10.04
CA THR A 85 -17.30 -11.77 -9.90
C THR A 85 -16.28 -10.98 -10.73
N LEU A 86 -16.71 -10.30 -11.79
CA LEU A 86 -15.82 -9.49 -12.64
C LEU A 86 -15.23 -8.28 -11.88
N ILE A 87 -15.98 -7.69 -10.93
CA ILE A 87 -15.53 -6.53 -10.15
C ILE A 87 -14.22 -6.82 -9.37
N PRO A 88 -14.14 -7.85 -8.50
CA PRO A 88 -12.91 -8.18 -7.78
C PRO A 88 -11.77 -8.70 -8.68
N ILE A 89 -12.05 -9.10 -9.92
CA ILE A 89 -11.04 -9.44 -10.94
C ILE A 89 -10.41 -8.17 -11.53
N LEU A 90 -11.24 -7.20 -11.92
CA LEU A 90 -10.79 -5.95 -12.54
C LEU A 90 -10.11 -5.01 -11.55
N LEU A 91 -10.49 -5.08 -10.27
CA LEU A 91 -9.89 -4.31 -9.18
C LEU A 91 -9.30 -5.28 -8.14
N PRO A 92 -8.22 -6.01 -8.45
CA PRO A 92 -7.62 -6.95 -7.52
C PRO A 92 -6.85 -6.21 -6.42
N VAL A 93 -6.55 -6.90 -5.31
CA VAL A 93 -5.47 -6.44 -4.44
C VAL A 93 -4.15 -6.58 -5.21
N PRO A 94 -3.40 -5.50 -5.47
CA PRO A 94 -2.14 -5.57 -6.20
C PRO A 94 -1.14 -6.50 -5.52
N LYS A 95 -0.27 -7.11 -6.33
CA LYS A 95 0.91 -7.84 -5.85
C LYS A 95 2.14 -7.14 -6.39
N ILE A 96 3.03 -6.71 -5.50
CA ILE A 96 4.34 -6.22 -5.91
C ILE A 96 5.20 -7.45 -6.28
N PRO A 97 5.86 -7.46 -7.46
CA PRO A 97 6.70 -8.58 -7.87
C PRO A 97 7.81 -8.86 -6.84
N THR A 98 8.07 -10.14 -6.59
CA THR A 98 9.20 -10.57 -5.78
C THR A 98 10.50 -10.15 -6.48
N PRO A 99 11.42 -9.47 -5.78
CA PRO A 99 12.67 -9.06 -6.38
C PRO A 99 13.56 -10.27 -6.71
N SER A 100 14.42 -10.11 -7.71
CA SER A 100 15.21 -11.21 -8.30
C SER A 100 16.69 -11.24 -7.89
N GLY A 101 17.11 -10.30 -7.04
CA GLY A 101 18.48 -10.24 -6.53
C GLY A 101 18.80 -11.27 -5.45
N GLU A 102 20.06 -11.26 -5.00
CA GLU A 102 20.61 -12.23 -4.06
C GLU A 102 20.20 -11.97 -2.61
N TYR A 103 19.87 -10.72 -2.28
CA TYR A 103 19.51 -10.32 -0.92
C TYR A 103 18.00 -10.32 -0.72
N GLN A 104 17.58 -10.80 0.45
CA GLN A 104 16.27 -10.45 0.98
C GLN A 104 16.26 -8.96 1.36
N VAL A 105 15.08 -8.35 1.40
CA VAL A 105 14.95 -6.89 1.58
C VAL A 105 14.30 -6.57 2.91
N GLY A 106 14.94 -5.71 3.68
CA GLY A 106 14.36 -5.07 4.87
C GLY A 106 13.86 -3.68 4.53
N THR A 107 12.90 -3.17 5.30
CA THR A 107 12.45 -1.78 5.21
C THR A 107 12.21 -1.14 6.57
N LYS A 108 12.50 0.16 6.67
CA LYS A 108 12.30 1.00 7.86
C LYS A 108 11.79 2.38 7.47
N LEU A 109 10.96 2.96 8.33
CA LEU A 109 10.51 4.35 8.23
C LEU A 109 11.20 5.18 9.30
N PHE A 110 11.63 6.38 8.92
CA PHE A 110 12.22 7.35 9.84
C PHE A 110 11.59 8.72 9.67
N GLU A 111 11.41 9.42 10.77
CA GLU A 111 11.12 10.85 10.76
C GLU A 111 12.44 11.63 10.76
N LEU A 112 12.55 12.62 9.88
CA LEU A 112 13.62 13.61 9.88
C LEU A 112 13.04 14.98 10.20
N ASN A 113 13.75 15.73 11.05
CA ASN A 113 13.39 17.09 11.43
C ASN A 113 14.59 18.03 11.26
N ASP A 114 14.57 18.81 10.20
CA ASP A 114 15.59 19.81 9.91
C ASP A 114 15.29 21.13 10.61
N THR A 115 15.87 21.30 11.80
CA THR A 115 15.72 22.52 12.61
C THR A 115 16.42 23.75 12.02
N SER A 116 17.23 23.59 10.98
CA SER A 116 17.92 24.70 10.30
C SER A 116 17.03 25.38 9.25
N ARG A 117 15.95 24.73 8.82
CA ARG A 117 15.01 25.22 7.82
C ARG A 117 13.61 25.36 8.40
N LYS A 118 12.89 26.41 7.97
CA LYS A 118 11.47 26.56 8.26
C LYS A 118 10.62 25.77 7.26
N GLU A 119 9.47 25.28 7.72
CA GLU A 119 8.43 24.77 6.84
C GLU A 119 7.73 25.93 6.11
N LEU A 120 7.57 25.78 4.79
CA LEU A 120 7.02 26.83 3.93
C LEU A 120 5.50 26.71 3.78
N PHE A 121 4.95 25.51 3.94
CA PHE A 121 3.58 25.20 3.51
C PHE A 121 2.61 24.85 4.64
N SER A 122 3.06 24.78 5.89
CA SER A 122 2.17 24.48 7.02
C SER A 122 1.37 25.69 7.53
N GLY A 123 1.81 26.91 7.19
CA GLY A 123 1.25 28.14 7.72
C GLY A 123 1.58 28.40 9.19
N LYS A 124 2.52 27.64 9.77
CA LYS A 124 3.01 27.78 11.15
C LYS A 124 4.51 28.08 11.16
N ASP A 125 4.99 28.67 12.25
CA ASP A 125 6.43 28.83 12.48
C ASP A 125 7.02 27.54 13.07
N GLU A 126 7.33 26.58 12.19
CA GLU A 126 7.87 25.27 12.58
C GLU A 126 9.02 24.86 11.65
N SER A 127 9.83 23.90 12.11
CA SER A 127 10.94 23.35 11.35
C SER A 127 10.46 22.38 10.26
N ARG A 128 11.29 22.19 9.23
CA ARG A 128 10.99 21.27 8.13
C ARG A 128 11.07 19.82 8.60
N ARG A 129 9.91 19.18 8.73
CA ARG A 129 9.77 17.75 9.09
C ARG A 129 9.32 16.94 7.88
N PHE A 130 9.85 15.73 7.73
CA PHE A 130 9.45 14.80 6.67
C PHE A 130 9.80 13.35 7.00
N MET A 131 9.12 12.41 6.35
CA MET A 131 9.40 10.98 6.53
C MET A 131 10.35 10.49 5.43
N ILE A 132 11.15 9.47 5.74
CA ILE A 132 11.85 8.67 4.74
C ILE A 132 11.54 7.19 4.94
N GLN A 133 11.51 6.45 3.84
CA GLN A 133 11.48 4.98 3.86
C GLN A 133 12.76 4.45 3.25
N VAL A 134 13.42 3.56 3.98
CA VAL A 134 14.67 2.93 3.55
C VAL A 134 14.36 1.48 3.17
N TRP A 135 14.86 1.03 2.02
CA TRP A 135 14.94 -0.38 1.63
C TRP A 135 16.41 -0.78 1.53
N TYR A 136 16.76 -1.91 2.11
CA TYR A 136 18.16 -2.34 2.25
C TYR A 136 18.28 -3.88 2.23
N PRO A 137 19.46 -4.41 1.86
CA PRO A 137 19.79 -5.83 2.03
C PRO A 137 19.63 -6.26 3.50
N ALA A 138 18.79 -7.25 3.78
CA ALA A 138 18.48 -7.69 5.14
C ALA A 138 18.84 -9.15 5.42
N ASP A 139 19.32 -9.39 6.64
CA ASP A 139 19.49 -10.72 7.22
C ASP A 139 18.19 -11.10 7.93
N VAL A 140 17.26 -11.62 7.14
CA VAL A 140 15.88 -11.89 7.58
C VAL A 140 15.81 -13.14 8.42
N GLN A 141 15.20 -13.01 9.61
CA GLN A 141 14.92 -14.12 10.51
C GLN A 141 13.49 -14.64 10.31
N SER A 142 13.23 -15.89 10.71
CA SER A 142 11.89 -16.49 10.60
C SER A 142 10.81 -15.80 11.45
N THR A 143 11.23 -14.98 12.42
CA THR A 143 10.36 -14.19 13.28
C THR A 143 10.02 -12.81 12.72
N ASP A 144 10.68 -12.40 11.63
CA ASP A 144 10.50 -11.08 11.07
C ASP A 144 9.15 -10.96 10.37
N GLU A 145 8.48 -9.83 10.59
CA GLU A 145 7.18 -9.54 10.01
C GLU A 145 7.32 -8.99 8.59
N HIS A 146 6.39 -9.37 7.70
CA HIS A 146 6.30 -8.76 6.38
C HIS A 146 5.88 -7.30 6.49
N ALA A 147 6.43 -6.46 5.62
CA ALA A 147 6.05 -5.07 5.51
C ALA A 147 4.79 -4.91 4.66
N ALA A 148 3.88 -4.03 5.11
CA ALA A 148 2.81 -3.51 4.27
C ALA A 148 3.38 -2.53 3.22
N TRP A 149 2.68 -2.34 2.10
CA TRP A 149 3.08 -1.33 1.10
C TRP A 149 3.00 0.09 1.66
N MET A 150 1.99 0.36 2.48
CA MET A 150 1.77 1.64 3.16
C MET A 150 1.43 1.35 4.62
N GLU A 151 2.27 1.79 5.57
CA GLU A 151 2.04 1.54 7.00
C GLU A 151 0.75 2.20 7.54
N HIS A 152 0.34 3.31 6.93
CA HIS A 152 -0.89 4.06 7.25
C HIS A 152 -1.89 4.03 6.09
N ALA A 153 -2.09 2.85 5.49
CA ALA A 153 -2.95 2.69 4.32
C ALA A 153 -4.40 3.18 4.53
N GLU A 154 -4.90 3.17 5.76
CA GLU A 154 -6.19 3.72 6.17
C GLU A 154 -6.31 5.24 5.99
N ILE A 155 -5.18 5.95 5.91
CA ILE A 155 -5.10 7.38 5.57
C ILE A 155 -4.72 7.54 4.10
N PHE A 156 -3.70 6.81 3.63
CA PHE A 156 -3.21 6.96 2.25
C PHE A 156 -4.27 6.59 1.20
N ALA A 157 -4.92 5.43 1.33
CA ALA A 157 -5.87 4.94 0.34
C ALA A 157 -7.05 5.91 0.10
N PRO A 158 -7.75 6.44 1.13
CA PRO A 158 -8.80 7.42 0.90
C PRO A 158 -8.27 8.73 0.36
N THR A 159 -7.11 9.23 0.79
CA THR A 159 -6.55 10.46 0.24
C THR A 159 -6.22 10.32 -1.24
N ILE A 160 -5.58 9.22 -1.65
CA ILE A 160 -5.31 8.93 -3.06
C ILE A 160 -6.61 8.81 -3.84
N ALA A 161 -7.62 8.10 -3.33
CA ALA A 161 -8.90 7.94 -4.00
C ALA A 161 -9.57 9.30 -4.25
N THR A 162 -9.64 10.16 -3.23
CA THR A 162 -10.22 11.50 -3.37
C THR A 162 -9.44 12.39 -4.32
N TYR A 163 -8.11 12.29 -4.32
CA TYR A 163 -7.24 13.05 -5.22
C TYR A 163 -7.53 12.73 -6.70
N ILE A 164 -7.76 11.46 -7.03
CA ILE A 164 -8.10 11.03 -8.40
C ILE A 164 -9.62 11.08 -8.71
N GLY A 165 -10.41 11.78 -7.88
CA GLY A 165 -11.84 12.00 -8.12
C GLY A 165 -12.75 10.79 -7.83
N LEU A 166 -12.26 9.81 -7.08
CA LEU A 166 -13.02 8.62 -6.68
C LEU A 166 -13.57 8.74 -5.25
N PRO A 167 -14.62 7.96 -4.90
CA PRO A 167 -15.08 7.88 -3.52
C PRO A 167 -13.94 7.44 -2.58
N SER A 168 -13.87 7.99 -1.36
CA SER A 168 -12.78 7.73 -0.41
C SER A 168 -12.56 6.24 -0.10
N TYR A 169 -13.61 5.42 -0.13
CA TYR A 169 -13.50 3.98 0.13
C TYR A 169 -12.97 3.16 -1.07
N PHE A 170 -12.89 3.76 -2.25
CA PHE A 170 -12.67 3.04 -3.51
C PHE A 170 -11.35 2.25 -3.50
N LEU A 171 -10.29 2.85 -2.96
CA LEU A 171 -8.95 2.24 -2.88
C LEU A 171 -8.64 1.57 -1.54
N ASN A 172 -9.59 1.42 -0.61
CA ASN A 172 -9.30 0.84 0.73
C ASN A 172 -8.68 -0.56 0.69
N HIS A 173 -8.93 -1.32 -0.37
CA HIS A 173 -8.32 -2.63 -0.60
C HIS A 173 -6.79 -2.58 -0.76
N LEU A 174 -6.18 -1.41 -1.01
CA LEU A 174 -4.73 -1.23 -1.02
C LEU A 174 -4.10 -1.43 0.36
N ALA A 175 -4.88 -1.30 1.45
CA ALA A 175 -4.43 -1.64 2.80
C ALA A 175 -4.16 -3.14 3.00
N LEU A 176 -4.59 -3.98 2.06
CA LEU A 176 -4.35 -5.42 2.07
C LEU A 176 -3.08 -5.81 1.30
N VAL A 177 -2.30 -4.85 0.80
CA VAL A 177 -1.10 -5.11 -0.01
C VAL A 177 0.12 -5.25 0.90
N ASP A 178 0.67 -6.47 0.94
CA ASP A 178 2.00 -6.73 1.47
C ASP A 178 3.05 -6.59 0.37
N ILE A 179 4.25 -6.19 0.76
CA ILE A 179 5.41 -6.12 -0.13
C ILE A 179 6.40 -7.25 0.21
N PRO A 180 7.20 -7.72 -0.76
CA PRO A 180 8.23 -8.73 -0.54
C PRO A 180 9.46 -8.11 0.16
N ALA A 181 9.23 -7.51 1.33
CA ALA A 181 10.22 -7.00 2.26
C ALA A 181 9.76 -7.22 3.71
N TYR A 182 10.70 -7.11 4.62
CA TYR A 182 10.50 -7.36 6.04
C TYR A 182 10.65 -6.08 6.86
N LYS A 183 9.72 -5.86 7.78
CA LYS A 183 9.69 -4.67 8.62
C LYS A 183 10.79 -4.77 9.67
N ASN A 184 11.63 -3.75 9.75
CA ASN A 184 12.63 -3.58 10.80
C ASN A 184 13.69 -4.69 10.93
N SER A 185 13.86 -5.57 9.94
CA SER A 185 14.90 -6.62 9.95
C SER A 185 16.31 -6.08 10.12
N ALA A 186 17.23 -6.94 10.57
CA ALA A 186 18.64 -6.60 10.65
C ALA A 186 19.21 -6.37 9.24
N ILE A 187 20.10 -5.39 9.10
CA ILE A 187 20.86 -5.19 7.87
C ILE A 187 21.89 -6.33 7.71
N VAL A 188 22.10 -6.78 6.47
CA VAL A 188 23.18 -7.75 6.18
C VAL A 188 24.52 -7.15 6.61
N GLN A 189 25.31 -7.94 7.33
CA GLN A 189 26.72 -7.63 7.58
C GLN A 189 27.51 -7.93 6.31
N ALA A 190 28.11 -6.91 5.72
CA ALA A 190 28.92 -7.02 4.52
C ALA A 190 30.27 -6.33 4.71
N ASP A 191 31.32 -6.88 4.11
CA ASP A 191 32.66 -6.29 4.15
C ASP A 191 32.74 -4.98 3.35
N GLU A 192 31.87 -4.82 2.35
CA GLU A 192 31.76 -3.64 1.51
C GLU A 192 30.49 -2.83 1.82
N LYS A 193 30.57 -1.50 1.65
CA LYS A 193 29.43 -0.61 1.84
C LYS A 193 28.51 -0.67 0.62
N PHE A 194 27.20 -0.70 0.87
CA PHE A 194 26.21 -0.65 -0.19
C PHE A 194 26.08 0.79 -0.77
N PRO A 195 26.01 0.94 -2.11
CA PRO A 195 25.67 2.22 -2.74
C PRO A 195 24.28 2.71 -2.34
N VAL A 196 24.14 4.01 -2.16
CA VAL A 196 22.88 4.67 -1.77
C VAL A 196 22.21 5.30 -2.99
N ILE A 197 20.91 5.09 -3.12
CA ILE A 197 20.04 5.73 -4.12
C ILE A 197 18.95 6.51 -3.39
N LEU A 198 18.79 7.79 -3.72
CA LEU A 198 17.64 8.57 -3.28
C LEU A 198 16.53 8.49 -4.31
N PHE A 199 15.32 8.21 -3.86
CA PHE A 199 14.10 8.27 -4.64
C PHE A 199 13.26 9.47 -4.17
N SER A 200 13.00 10.38 -5.10
CA SER A 200 12.09 11.52 -4.92
C SER A 200 10.84 11.27 -5.77
N HIS A 201 9.67 11.31 -5.13
CA HIS A 201 8.39 11.05 -5.80
C HIS A 201 7.91 12.27 -6.60
N GLY A 202 6.94 12.08 -7.50
CA GLY A 202 6.30 13.20 -8.20
C GLY A 202 5.35 14.01 -7.31
N TRP A 203 4.80 15.11 -7.81
CA TRP A 203 3.71 15.84 -7.14
C TRP A 203 2.54 14.91 -6.81
N ASN A 204 1.99 14.99 -5.58
CA ASN A 204 1.00 14.02 -5.05
C ASN A 204 1.48 12.54 -5.02
N GLY A 205 2.79 12.32 -5.08
CA GLY A 205 3.40 11.00 -4.87
C GLY A 205 3.56 10.65 -3.39
N PHE A 206 4.34 9.60 -3.13
CA PHE A 206 4.75 9.19 -1.78
C PHE A 206 6.04 8.35 -1.84
N ASN A 207 6.68 8.19 -0.69
CA ASN A 207 7.94 7.51 -0.47
C ASN A 207 7.97 6.11 -1.09
N ALA A 208 6.89 5.33 -0.94
CA ALA A 208 6.76 3.97 -1.49
C ALA A 208 6.13 3.88 -2.89
N GLN A 209 5.99 4.98 -3.63
CA GLN A 209 5.34 5.00 -4.95
C GLN A 209 5.99 4.03 -5.94
N ASN A 210 7.33 3.91 -5.92
CA ASN A 210 8.10 3.00 -6.77
C ASN A 210 8.61 1.77 -6.01
N ALA A 211 7.83 1.23 -5.06
CA ALA A 211 8.24 0.12 -4.20
C ALA A 211 8.87 -1.06 -4.97
N GLY A 212 8.29 -1.50 -6.10
CA GLY A 212 8.85 -2.59 -6.91
C GLY A 212 10.29 -2.32 -7.39
N GLN A 213 10.60 -1.08 -7.78
CA GLN A 213 11.95 -0.69 -8.19
C GLN A 213 12.90 -0.60 -6.99
N SER A 214 12.44 -0.03 -5.88
CA SER A 214 13.22 0.06 -4.65
C SER A 214 13.59 -1.32 -4.10
N LEU A 215 12.65 -2.26 -4.15
CA LEU A 215 12.85 -3.66 -3.73
C LEU A 215 13.85 -4.38 -4.63
N GLU A 216 13.71 -4.24 -5.96
CA GLU A 216 14.64 -4.87 -6.90
C GLU A 216 16.06 -4.35 -6.72
N LEU A 217 16.24 -3.03 -6.58
CA LEU A 217 17.54 -2.44 -6.31
C LEU A 217 18.10 -2.91 -4.95
N ALA A 218 17.28 -2.91 -3.90
CA ALA A 218 17.72 -3.36 -2.59
C ALA A 218 18.15 -4.84 -2.59
N SER A 219 17.44 -5.71 -3.31
CA SER A 219 17.82 -7.11 -3.45
C SER A 219 19.16 -7.32 -4.17
N ARG A 220 19.65 -6.31 -4.89
CA ARG A 220 20.92 -6.32 -5.63
C ARG A 220 22.06 -5.60 -4.91
N GLY A 221 21.88 -5.28 -3.63
CA GLY A 221 22.93 -4.66 -2.82
C GLY A 221 22.92 -3.13 -2.85
N TYR A 222 21.77 -2.49 -3.08
CA TYR A 222 21.64 -1.04 -2.94
C TYR A 222 20.88 -0.68 -1.67
N VAL A 223 21.17 0.47 -1.07
CA VAL A 223 20.27 1.10 -0.10
C VAL A 223 19.44 2.13 -0.84
N VAL A 224 18.12 1.95 -0.89
CA VAL A 224 17.21 2.90 -1.55
C VAL A 224 16.46 3.68 -0.49
N ILE A 225 16.42 5.01 -0.61
CA ILE A 225 15.74 5.89 0.35
C ILE A 225 14.68 6.70 -0.38
N GLY A 226 13.42 6.35 -0.16
CA GLY A 226 12.26 7.08 -0.64
C GLY A 226 11.91 8.21 0.31
N ILE A 227 11.89 9.44 -0.20
CA ILE A 227 11.64 10.63 0.62
C ILE A 227 10.17 11.03 0.50
N GLN A 228 9.50 11.21 1.62
CA GLN A 228 8.12 11.72 1.71
C GLN A 228 8.17 13.24 1.85
N HIS A 229 8.20 13.98 0.74
CA HIS A 229 8.29 15.44 0.82
C HIS A 229 6.98 16.04 1.38
N THR A 230 6.96 16.39 2.67
CA THR A 230 5.77 16.91 3.36
C THR A 230 5.14 18.08 2.62
N TYR A 231 3.80 18.10 2.55
CA TYR A 231 2.96 19.03 1.76
C TYR A 231 3.09 18.92 0.23
N GLY A 232 4.09 18.20 -0.29
CA GLY A 232 4.21 17.84 -1.70
C GLY A 232 3.70 16.44 -2.03
N ALA A 233 3.88 15.52 -1.09
CA ALA A 233 3.32 14.18 -1.14
C ALA A 233 1.80 14.21 -0.95
N VAL A 234 1.10 13.15 -1.38
CA VAL A 234 -0.36 13.03 -1.23
C VAL A 234 -0.82 13.20 0.22
N VAL A 235 -0.08 12.59 1.16
CA VAL A 235 -0.25 12.77 2.60
C VAL A 235 1.01 12.30 3.32
N SER A 236 1.40 12.98 4.39
CA SER A 236 2.47 12.52 5.30
C SER A 236 1.85 12.21 6.66
N VAL A 237 2.25 11.10 7.27
CA VAL A 237 1.81 10.67 8.60
C VAL A 237 3.04 10.52 9.47
N PHE A 238 3.08 11.25 10.58
CA PHE A 238 4.21 11.27 11.50
C PHE A 238 3.97 10.33 12.69
N PRO A 239 5.04 9.84 13.36
CA PRO A 239 4.93 8.98 14.53
C PRO A 239 4.11 9.55 15.69
N ASP A 240 4.03 10.88 15.81
CA ASP A 240 3.21 11.58 16.81
C ASP A 240 1.70 11.60 16.47
N GLY A 241 1.31 11.01 15.33
CA GLY A 241 -0.06 11.00 14.82
C GLY A 241 -0.43 12.24 14.00
N THR A 242 0.48 13.20 13.80
CA THR A 242 0.25 14.36 12.95
C THR A 242 0.09 13.91 11.50
N VAL A 243 -0.96 14.40 10.84
CA VAL A 243 -1.23 14.15 9.42
C VAL A 243 -1.09 15.46 8.66
N ALA A 244 -0.20 15.48 7.67
CA ALA A 244 0.05 16.61 6.79
C ALA A 244 -0.33 16.25 5.35
N PRO A 245 -1.56 16.58 4.89
CA PRO A 245 -1.96 16.35 3.50
C PRO A 245 -1.16 17.21 2.53
N ASN A 246 -1.21 16.88 1.23
CA ASN A 246 -0.73 17.76 0.17
C ASN A 246 -1.30 19.19 0.36
N ASN A 247 -0.49 20.22 0.12
CA ASN A 247 -0.95 21.60 0.11
C ASN A 247 -1.02 22.10 -1.34
N PRO A 248 -2.22 22.29 -1.92
CA PRO A 248 -2.39 22.79 -3.29
C PRO A 248 -1.81 24.19 -3.54
N LYS A 249 -1.46 24.94 -2.49
CA LYS A 249 -0.77 26.23 -2.65
C LYS A 249 0.73 26.07 -2.93
N ALA A 250 1.29 24.88 -2.75
CA ALA A 250 2.71 24.63 -2.96
C ALA A 250 3.06 24.41 -4.45
N LEU A 251 2.07 24.13 -5.29
CA LEU A 251 2.21 24.08 -6.75
C LEU A 251 0.84 24.37 -7.40
N PRO A 252 0.73 25.35 -8.31
CA PRO A 252 -0.52 25.62 -9.01
C PRO A 252 -1.00 24.39 -9.80
N GLU A 253 -2.32 24.21 -9.87
CA GLU A 253 -2.93 23.09 -10.60
C GLU A 253 -2.80 23.26 -12.12
N ASP A 254 -2.92 24.51 -12.60
CA ASP A 254 -2.77 24.86 -14.01
C ASP A 254 -1.29 25.10 -14.34
N ALA A 255 -0.75 24.31 -15.28
CA ALA A 255 0.61 24.47 -15.76
C ALA A 255 0.80 25.76 -16.57
N ASP A 256 -0.29 26.35 -17.08
CA ASP A 256 -0.28 27.63 -17.79
C ASP A 256 -0.36 28.84 -16.83
N ASP A 257 -0.42 28.62 -15.50
CA ASP A 257 -0.36 29.71 -14.53
C ASP A 257 0.94 30.51 -14.72
N PRO A 258 0.88 31.86 -14.84
CA PRO A 258 2.07 32.68 -15.07
C PRO A 258 3.12 32.58 -13.94
N ASN A 259 2.73 32.13 -12.75
CA ASN A 259 3.61 31.92 -11.59
C ASN A 259 3.99 30.44 -11.38
N TYR A 260 3.62 29.55 -12.29
CA TYR A 260 3.88 28.10 -12.16
C TYR A 260 5.36 27.82 -11.97
N GLU A 261 6.20 28.32 -12.88
CA GLU A 261 7.65 28.09 -12.85
C GLU A 261 8.31 28.64 -11.58
N GLU A 262 7.92 29.84 -11.13
CA GLU A 262 8.46 30.43 -9.91
C GLU A 262 8.09 29.57 -8.69
N THR A 263 6.83 29.15 -8.59
CA THR A 263 6.34 28.33 -7.48
C THR A 263 6.97 26.94 -7.50
N ALA A 264 7.08 26.33 -8.68
CA ALA A 264 7.74 25.03 -8.88
C ALA A 264 9.22 25.08 -8.46
N ASN A 265 9.93 26.16 -8.77
CA ASN A 265 11.33 26.33 -8.36
C ASN A 265 11.49 26.42 -6.83
N VAL A 266 10.56 27.08 -6.12
CA VAL A 266 10.55 27.10 -4.65
C VAL A 266 10.35 25.69 -4.10
N LEU A 267 9.36 24.95 -4.62
CA LEU A 267 9.06 23.59 -4.20
C LEU A 267 10.25 22.64 -4.45
N VAL A 268 10.78 22.62 -5.66
CA VAL A 268 11.91 21.77 -6.06
C VAL A 268 13.16 22.11 -5.26
N SER A 269 13.41 23.39 -4.98
CA SER A 269 14.52 23.81 -4.11
C SER A 269 14.36 23.26 -2.69
N GLN A 270 13.15 23.30 -2.11
CA GLN A 270 12.88 22.70 -0.81
C GLN A 270 13.13 21.17 -0.82
N TRP A 271 12.72 20.47 -1.88
CA TRP A 271 12.92 19.02 -2.01
C TRP A 271 14.39 18.65 -2.23
N ALA A 272 15.14 19.45 -2.99
CA ALA A 272 16.59 19.30 -3.14
C ALA A 272 17.33 19.46 -1.81
N GLN A 273 16.85 20.39 -0.97
CA GLN A 273 17.38 20.55 0.39
C GLN A 273 16.98 19.38 1.30
N ASP A 274 15.79 18.79 1.15
CA ASP A 274 15.42 17.56 1.87
C ASP A 274 16.37 16.41 1.50
N MET A 275 16.65 16.23 0.20
CA MET A 275 17.63 15.23 -0.27
C MET A 275 19.03 15.49 0.30
N SER A 276 19.48 16.74 0.28
CA SER A 276 20.79 17.12 0.84
C SER A 276 20.85 16.85 2.35
N TYR A 277 19.76 17.14 3.07
CA TYR A 277 19.66 16.86 4.50
C TYR A 277 19.73 15.36 4.79
N VAL A 278 19.05 14.51 4.01
CA VAL A 278 19.16 13.05 4.13
C VAL A 278 20.61 12.59 3.98
N LEU A 279 21.32 13.06 2.95
CA LEU A 279 22.73 12.69 2.74
C LEU A 279 23.61 13.11 3.92
N ASN A 280 23.42 14.33 4.44
CA ASN A 280 24.16 14.82 5.59
C ASN A 280 23.90 13.98 6.86
N GLN A 281 22.67 13.51 7.06
CA GLN A 281 22.33 12.61 8.16
C GLN A 281 23.03 11.26 8.03
N LEU A 282 23.08 10.68 6.81
CA LEU A 282 23.79 9.43 6.55
C LEU A 282 25.31 9.57 6.77
N GLU A 283 25.90 10.67 6.32
CA GLU A 283 27.32 10.95 6.54
C GLU A 283 27.64 11.11 8.03
N SER A 284 26.82 11.88 8.76
CA SER A 284 26.96 12.06 10.21
C SER A 284 26.87 10.74 10.95
N ALA A 285 25.92 9.88 10.56
CA ALA A 285 25.77 8.54 11.10
C ALA A 285 27.00 7.66 10.85
N ALA A 286 27.48 7.60 9.62
CA ALA A 286 28.67 6.83 9.27
C ALA A 286 29.93 7.32 10.01
N LEU A 287 30.07 8.64 10.21
CA LEU A 287 31.19 9.22 10.96
C LEU A 287 31.12 8.86 12.44
N SER A 288 29.94 8.89 13.07
CA SER A 288 29.77 8.51 14.48
C SER A 288 30.11 7.04 14.73
N GLU A 289 29.68 6.14 13.84
CA GLU A 289 30.02 4.71 13.90
C GLU A 289 31.54 4.48 13.77
N SER A 290 32.20 5.20 12.84
CA SER A 290 33.66 5.12 12.67
C SER A 290 34.47 5.60 13.89
N LYS A 291 33.88 6.46 14.72
CA LYS A 291 34.50 6.99 15.94
C LYS A 291 34.18 6.15 17.19
N GLY A 292 33.40 5.08 17.06
CA GLY A 292 32.91 4.31 18.21
C GLY A 292 31.95 5.11 19.10
N GLU A 293 31.42 6.22 18.60
CA GLU A 293 30.40 7.03 19.27
C GLU A 293 29.03 6.44 18.92
N ARG A 294 28.07 6.46 19.87
CA ARG A 294 26.70 6.04 19.57
C ARG A 294 26.17 6.91 18.44
N CYS A 295 25.82 6.27 17.34
CA CYS A 295 25.25 6.96 16.20
C CYS A 295 23.92 7.61 16.59
N TYR A 296 23.66 8.84 16.11
CA TYR A 296 22.39 9.50 16.40
C TYR A 296 21.21 8.75 15.78
N LEU A 297 21.45 8.05 14.66
CA LEU A 297 20.48 7.08 14.17
C LEU A 297 20.36 5.90 15.16
N GLN A 298 21.43 5.43 15.84
CA GLN A 298 21.42 4.35 16.89
C GLN A 298 20.64 4.64 18.17
N THR A 299 20.17 5.88 18.39
CA THR A 299 19.12 6.16 19.39
C THR A 299 17.70 5.87 18.89
N VAL A 300 17.61 5.37 17.65
CA VAL A 300 16.44 4.77 16.96
C VAL A 300 16.78 3.35 16.46
N TYR A 301 17.82 2.68 16.99
CA TYR A 301 18.11 1.24 16.71
C TYR A 301 17.80 0.40 17.93
#